data_AF-A0A7V3HXJ8-F1
#
_entry.id   AF-A0A7V3HXJ8-F1
#
_cell.length_a   1.000
_cell.length_b   1.000
_cell.length_c   1.000
_cell.angle_alpha   90.00
_cell.angle_beta   90.00
_cell.angle_gamma   90.00
#
_symmetry.space_group_name_H-M   'P 1'
#
loop_
_entity.id
_entity.type
_entity.pdbx_description
1 polymer ?
#
loop_
_entity_poly.entity_id
_entity_poly.type
_entity_poly.pdbx_seq_one_letter_code
_entity_poly.pdbx_strand_id
1 'polypeptide(L)'
;GRLPPEGALDVVERHGYDIAPIDVGGTDGETTLLSYVWPDQGARLDRLRGAIAVAREVPARLERRTAADAVAGLTPADGALTVLWHSIVWQYLGADERRAVREGVSALAGRAGDRSPFAHLTMEPARDWSGSGFRFLVRARRWPGGRLAVLGQCPPHGVPVTWH
;
A
#
# COMPACT_ATOMS: atom_id res chain seq x y z
N GLY A 1 -11.32 -16.70 -3.50
CA GLY A 1 -11.19 -17.07 -4.91
C GLY A 1 -9.89 -17.82 -5.13
N ARG A 2 -9.38 -17.85 -6.37
CA ARG A 2 -8.10 -18.49 -6.69
C ARG A 2 -6.96 -17.64 -6.13
N LEU A 3 -6.03 -18.25 -5.38
CA LEU A 3 -4.86 -17.52 -4.88
C LEU A 3 -4.02 -16.99 -6.06
N PRO A 4 -3.31 -15.86 -5.88
CA PRO A 4 -2.30 -15.43 -6.85
C PRO A 4 -1.31 -16.57 -7.12
N PRO A 5 -0.77 -16.67 -8.35
CA PRO A 5 0.20 -17.70 -8.69
C PRO A 5 1.40 -17.62 -7.75
N GLU A 6 1.88 -18.79 -7.32
CA GLU A 6 3.12 -18.89 -6.55
C GLU A 6 4.31 -18.53 -7.44
N GLY A 7 5.28 -17.82 -6.87
CA GLY A 7 6.48 -17.42 -7.59
C GLY A 7 7.43 -16.63 -6.69
N ALA A 8 8.73 -16.71 -6.99
CA ALA A 8 9.71 -15.87 -6.34
C ALA A 8 9.51 -14.41 -6.77
N LEU A 9 9.38 -13.51 -5.80
CA LEU A 9 9.37 -12.07 -6.02
C LEU A 9 10.68 -11.50 -5.46
N ASP A 10 11.50 -10.95 -6.34
CA ASP A 10 12.69 -10.22 -5.92
C ASP A 10 12.35 -8.74 -5.69
N VAL A 11 12.48 -8.29 -4.44
CA VAL A 11 12.22 -6.90 -4.04
C VAL A 11 13.56 -6.20 -3.85
N VAL A 12 14.04 -5.60 -4.94
CA VAL A 12 15.35 -4.93 -5.01
C VAL A 12 15.46 -3.67 -4.14
N GLU A 13 14.34 -3.01 -3.87
CA GLU A 13 14.27 -1.79 -3.07
C GLU A 13 12.88 -1.66 -2.42
N ARG A 14 12.80 -1.04 -1.23
CA ARG A 14 11.53 -0.74 -0.57
C ARG A 14 11.63 0.48 0.36
N HIS A 15 10.64 1.36 0.27
CA HIS A 15 10.52 2.56 1.10
C HIS A 15 9.13 2.63 1.71
N GLY A 16 9.05 3.13 2.95
CA GLY A 16 7.81 3.49 3.62
C GLY A 16 7.77 4.99 3.88
N TYR A 17 6.62 5.61 3.65
CA TYR A 17 6.43 7.05 3.85
C TYR A 17 5.23 7.29 4.75
N ASP A 18 5.43 8.10 5.78
CA ASP A 18 4.37 8.53 6.69
C ASP A 18 4.73 9.91 7.27
N ILE A 19 3.74 10.68 7.71
CA ILE A 19 3.99 11.99 8.35
C ILE A 19 4.52 11.84 9.80
N ALA A 20 4.29 10.69 10.41
CA ALA A 20 4.72 10.31 11.75
C ALA A 20 5.06 8.80 11.78
N PRO A 21 6.13 8.37 11.07
CA PRO A 21 6.47 6.96 10.96
C PRO A 21 6.81 6.35 12.33
N ILE A 22 6.34 5.13 12.57
CA ILE A 22 6.66 4.34 13.76
C ILE A 22 7.65 3.25 13.34
N ASP A 23 8.88 3.35 13.85
CA ASP A 23 9.92 2.35 13.60
C ASP A 23 9.85 1.21 14.62
N VAL A 24 9.48 0.01 14.15
CA VAL A 24 9.34 -1.20 14.95
C VAL A 24 10.65 -1.97 15.16
N GLY A 25 11.75 -1.48 14.59
CA GLY A 25 13.10 -1.97 14.88
C GLY A 25 13.53 -1.70 16.33
N GLY A 26 12.99 -0.65 16.96
CA GLY A 26 13.15 -0.35 18.39
C GLY A 26 12.02 -0.90 19.26
N THR A 27 12.29 -1.04 20.56
CA THR A 27 11.29 -1.49 21.55
C THR A 27 10.10 -0.53 21.65
N ASP A 28 10.36 0.77 21.58
CA ASP A 28 9.35 1.81 21.77
C ASP A 28 8.31 1.82 20.64
N GLY A 29 8.73 1.53 19.41
CA GLY A 29 7.83 1.46 18.26
C GLY A 29 6.91 0.23 18.29
N GLU A 30 7.42 -0.93 18.70
CA GLU A 30 6.59 -2.11 18.93
C GLU A 30 5.55 -1.83 20.02
N THR A 31 5.96 -1.32 21.18
CA THR A 31 5.02 -0.98 22.27
C THR A 31 3.95 0.01 21.80
N THR A 32 4.34 1.03 21.03
CA THR A 32 3.41 2.02 20.48
C THR A 32 2.37 1.37 19.59
N LEU A 33 2.76 0.54 18.62
CA LEU A 33 1.81 -0.11 17.72
C LEU A 33 0.88 -1.09 18.45
N LEU A 34 1.42 -1.86 19.41
CA LEU A 34 0.61 -2.81 20.18
C LEU A 34 -0.44 -2.08 21.03
N SER A 35 -0.17 -0.84 21.48
CA SER A 35 -1.12 -0.02 22.25
C SER A 35 -2.38 0.39 21.47
N TYR A 36 -2.35 0.31 20.13
CA TYR A 36 -3.49 0.61 19.26
C TYR A 36 -4.45 -0.57 19.07
N VAL A 37 -4.16 -1.72 19.67
CA VAL A 37 -5.03 -2.91 19.64
C VAL A 37 -5.69 -3.08 20.99
N TRP A 38 -7.02 -3.20 21.01
CA TRP A 38 -7.73 -3.43 22.27
C TRP A 38 -7.38 -4.81 22.88
N PRO A 39 -7.35 -4.92 24.23
CA PRO A 39 -6.91 -6.14 24.91
C PRO A 39 -7.68 -7.41 24.54
N ASP A 40 -8.96 -7.29 24.15
CA ASP A 40 -9.83 -8.39 23.75
C ASP A 40 -9.62 -8.86 22.30
N GLN A 41 -8.83 -8.11 21.50
CA GLN A 41 -8.59 -8.41 20.08
C GLN A 41 -7.34 -9.29 19.86
N GLY A 42 -7.25 -10.44 20.54
CA GLY A 42 -6.09 -11.35 20.48
C GLY A 42 -5.64 -11.71 19.06
N ALA A 43 -6.57 -12.07 18.17
CA ALA A 43 -6.24 -12.41 16.78
C ALA A 43 -5.68 -11.22 15.96
N ARG A 44 -5.98 -9.97 16.36
CA ARG A 44 -5.40 -8.78 15.74
C ARG A 44 -4.02 -8.49 16.31
N LEU A 45 -3.83 -8.72 17.61
CA LEU A 45 -2.55 -8.59 18.29
C LEU A 45 -1.52 -9.57 17.71
N ASP A 46 -1.88 -10.83 17.54
CA ASP A 46 -0.99 -11.86 16.98
C ASP A 46 -0.60 -11.55 15.54
N ARG A 47 -1.54 -11.04 14.75
CA ARG A 47 -1.28 -10.60 13.37
C ARG A 47 -0.31 -9.41 13.33
N LEU A 48 -0.48 -8.44 14.22
CA LEU A 48 0.42 -7.29 14.32
C LEU A 48 1.83 -7.71 14.75
N ARG A 49 1.95 -8.61 15.73
CA ARG A 49 3.24 -9.20 16.12
C ARG A 49 3.92 -9.92 14.96
N GLY A 50 3.16 -10.70 14.18
CA GLY A 50 3.66 -11.33 12.95
C GLY A 50 4.15 -10.31 11.91
N ALA A 51 3.41 -9.22 11.71
CA ALA A 51 3.83 -8.15 10.81
C ALA A 51 5.10 -7.42 11.29
N ILE A 52 5.24 -7.20 12.60
CA ILE A 52 6.45 -6.63 13.22
C ILE A 52 7.64 -7.56 13.03
N ALA A 53 7.47 -8.87 13.19
CA ALA A 53 8.52 -9.86 12.92
C ALA A 53 9.00 -9.79 11.47
N VAL A 54 8.08 -9.76 10.50
CA VAL A 54 8.42 -9.59 9.07
C VAL A 54 9.16 -8.26 8.82
N ALA A 55 8.72 -7.16 9.43
CA ALA A 55 9.37 -5.86 9.28
C ALA A 55 10.81 -5.83 9.85
N ARG A 56 11.12 -6.68 10.84
CA ARG A 56 12.47 -6.85 11.38
C ARG A 56 13.35 -7.72 10.50
N GLU A 57 12.79 -8.77 9.90
CA GLU A 57 13.51 -9.65 8.98
C GLU A 57 13.81 -8.96 7.64
N VAL A 58 12.85 -8.15 7.16
CA VAL A 58 12.88 -7.53 5.83
C VAL A 58 12.60 -6.03 5.97
N PRO A 59 13.55 -5.25 6.54
CA PRO A 59 13.30 -3.85 6.85
C PRO A 59 13.08 -3.00 5.60
N ALA A 60 12.29 -1.94 5.77
CA ALA A 60 12.09 -0.88 4.80
C ALA A 60 12.68 0.43 5.32
N ARG A 61 13.19 1.27 4.41
CA ARG A 61 13.60 2.62 4.76
C ARG A 61 12.36 3.46 5.02
N LEU A 62 12.15 3.85 6.28
CA LEU A 62 11.05 4.73 6.67
C LEU A 62 11.47 6.19 6.56
N GLU A 63 10.66 7.00 5.89
CA GLU A 63 10.92 8.43 5.69
C GLU A 63 9.72 9.26 6.13
N ARG A 64 9.98 10.31 6.91
CA ARG A 64 8.95 11.26 7.31
C ARG A 64 8.61 12.17 6.14
N ARG A 65 7.50 11.89 5.44
CA ARG A 65 7.04 12.67 4.27
C ARG A 65 5.53 12.63 4.15
N THR A 66 4.96 13.66 3.52
CA THR A 66 3.57 13.62 3.04
C THR A 66 3.44 12.63 1.89
N ALA A 67 2.20 12.24 1.55
CA ALA A 67 1.97 11.34 0.43
C ALA A 67 2.32 12.02 -0.90
N ALA A 68 2.01 13.32 -1.02
CA ALA A 68 2.36 14.14 -2.17
C ALA A 68 3.88 14.23 -2.37
N ASP A 69 4.64 14.52 -1.30
CA ASP A 69 6.11 14.61 -1.38
C ASP A 69 6.75 13.26 -1.71
N ALA A 70 6.21 12.17 -1.16
CA ALA A 70 6.67 10.82 -1.47
C ALA A 70 6.46 10.49 -2.96
N VAL A 71 5.27 10.76 -3.50
CA VAL A 71 4.98 10.51 -4.93
C VAL A 71 5.79 11.42 -5.84
N ALA A 72 5.97 12.69 -5.47
CA ALA A 72 6.78 13.64 -6.24
C ALA A 72 8.26 13.22 -6.34
N GLY A 73 8.80 12.60 -5.29
CA GLY A 73 10.17 12.08 -5.25
C GLY A 73 10.38 10.75 -5.96
N LEU A 74 9.31 10.05 -6.36
CA LEU A 74 9.41 8.73 -6.97
C LEU A 74 9.79 8.82 -8.46
N THR A 75 10.62 7.89 -8.92
CA THR A 75 11.00 7.73 -10.33
C THR A 75 10.89 6.25 -10.72
N PRO A 76 10.29 5.91 -11.88
CA PRO A 76 10.30 4.53 -12.36
C PRO A 76 11.73 4.03 -12.57
N ALA A 77 12.06 2.91 -11.94
CA ALA A 77 13.39 2.32 -11.95
C ALA A 77 13.63 1.53 -13.25
N ASP A 78 14.83 1.66 -13.83
CA ASP A 78 15.22 0.84 -14.98
C ASP A 78 15.48 -0.61 -14.56
N GLY A 79 14.97 -1.56 -15.35
CA GLY A 79 15.09 -3.00 -15.10
C GLY A 79 14.14 -3.56 -14.03
N ALA A 80 13.30 -2.73 -13.40
CA ALA A 80 12.40 -3.16 -12.33
C ALA A 80 11.00 -2.54 -12.45
N LEU A 81 10.00 -3.21 -11.87
CA LEU A 81 8.67 -2.64 -11.70
C LEU A 81 8.66 -1.74 -10.46
N THR A 82 8.45 -0.44 -10.66
CA THR A 82 8.18 0.47 -9.55
C THR A 82 6.71 0.34 -9.14
N VAL A 83 6.46 0.03 -7.87
CA VAL A 83 5.10 -0.09 -7.31
C VAL A 83 4.87 1.01 -6.28
N LEU A 84 3.91 1.90 -6.53
CA LEU A 84 3.34 2.76 -5.50
C LEU A 84 2.15 2.03 -4.88
N TRP A 85 2.24 1.70 -3.59
CA TRP A 85 1.17 1.02 -2.87
C TRP A 85 0.63 1.84 -1.71
N HIS A 86 -0.69 1.85 -1.53
CA HIS A 86 -1.32 2.36 -0.31
C HIS A 86 -2.64 1.64 -0.01
N SER A 87 -3.01 1.63 1.27
CA SER A 87 -4.28 1.06 1.73
C SER A 87 -4.97 1.97 2.75
N ILE A 88 -6.25 2.29 2.53
CA ILE A 88 -7.09 3.09 3.44
C ILE A 88 -6.55 4.51 3.68
N VAL A 89 -5.57 4.95 2.89
CA VAL A 89 -4.91 6.25 3.10
C VAL A 89 -5.82 7.38 2.61
N TRP A 90 -6.60 7.14 1.55
CA TRP A 90 -7.28 8.19 0.80
C TRP A 90 -8.26 9.04 1.62
N GLN A 91 -8.89 8.43 2.64
CA GLN A 91 -9.83 9.12 3.52
C GLN A 91 -9.16 10.08 4.51
N TYR A 92 -7.87 9.91 4.79
CA TYR A 92 -7.10 10.76 5.70
C TYR A 92 -6.47 11.97 4.99
N LEU A 93 -6.32 11.90 3.66
CA LEU A 93 -5.70 12.97 2.89
C LEU A 93 -6.67 14.14 2.68
N GLY A 94 -6.19 15.38 2.84
CA GLY A 94 -6.92 16.60 2.49
C GLY A 94 -7.19 16.73 0.98
N ALA A 95 -7.99 17.72 0.57
CA ALA A 95 -8.34 17.90 -0.84
C ALA A 95 -7.11 18.17 -1.73
N ASP A 96 -6.22 19.05 -1.28
CA ASP A 96 -4.99 19.41 -1.99
C ASP A 96 -4.00 18.25 -2.06
N GLU A 97 -3.83 17.54 -0.95
CA GLU A 97 -2.98 16.35 -0.87
C GLU A 97 -3.44 15.27 -1.85
N ARG A 98 -4.75 14.97 -1.89
CA ARG A 98 -5.31 14.03 -2.87
C ARG A 98 -5.12 14.49 -4.31
N ARG A 99 -5.20 15.80 -4.57
CA ARG A 99 -4.97 16.38 -5.90
C ARG A 99 -3.51 16.20 -6.31
N ALA A 100 -2.58 16.59 -5.45
CA ALA A 100 -1.14 16.46 -5.69
C ALA A 100 -0.71 15.00 -5.90
N VAL A 101 -1.23 14.06 -5.10
CA VAL A 101 -0.97 12.62 -5.30
C VAL A 101 -1.47 12.14 -6.66
N ARG A 102 -2.68 12.52 -7.08
CA ARG A 102 -3.20 12.15 -8.41
C ARG A 102 -2.35 12.71 -9.55
N GLU A 103 -1.93 13.96 -9.45
CA GLU A 103 -1.05 14.61 -10.43
C GLU A 103 0.30 13.91 -10.49
N GLY A 104 0.90 13.59 -9.34
CA GLY A 104 2.17 12.86 -9.27
C GLY A 104 2.08 11.45 -9.85
N VAL A 105 1.01 10.71 -9.57
CA VAL A 105 0.74 9.39 -10.19
C VAL A 105 0.61 9.52 -11.71
N SER A 106 -0.06 10.58 -12.20
CA SER A 106 -0.16 10.85 -13.64
C SER A 106 1.20 11.15 -14.28
N ALA A 107 2.06 11.91 -13.58
CA ALA A 107 3.41 12.20 -14.04
C ALA A 107 4.30 10.94 -14.08
N LEU A 108 4.22 10.08 -13.05
CA LEU A 108 4.89 8.78 -13.02
C LEU A 108 4.46 7.88 -14.18
N ALA A 109 3.15 7.82 -14.42
CA ALA A 109 2.58 7.08 -15.54
C ALA A 109 3.11 7.56 -16.91
N GLY A 110 3.27 8.87 -17.09
CA GLY A 110 3.84 9.46 -18.31
C GLY A 110 5.32 9.17 -18.51
N ARG A 111 6.07 8.86 -17.44
CA ARG A 111 7.49 8.48 -17.49
C ARG A 111 7.72 6.96 -17.60
N ALA A 112 6.68 6.15 -17.41
CA ALA A 112 6.80 4.70 -17.41
C ALA A 112 7.05 4.16 -18.83
N GLY A 113 8.02 3.25 -18.95
CA GLY A 113 8.36 2.59 -20.22
C GLY A 113 8.48 1.08 -20.05
N ASP A 114 8.82 0.38 -21.13
CA ASP A 114 8.93 -1.10 -21.11
C ASP A 114 10.02 -1.61 -20.17
N ARG A 115 11.15 -0.89 -20.08
CA ARG A 115 12.25 -1.22 -19.16
C ARG A 115 12.08 -0.62 -17.76
N SER A 116 11.20 0.37 -17.62
CA SER A 116 10.91 1.05 -16.33
C SER A 116 9.40 1.16 -16.08
N PRO A 117 8.69 0.02 -15.96
CA PRO A 117 7.25 0.03 -15.78
C PRO A 117 6.86 0.56 -14.39
N PHE A 118 5.64 1.07 -14.31
CA PHE A 118 5.06 1.61 -13.07
C PHE A 118 3.72 0.95 -12.77
N ALA A 119 3.45 0.63 -11.51
CA ALA A 119 2.15 0.17 -11.04
C ALA A 119 1.68 0.99 -9.83
N HIS A 120 0.43 1.44 -9.89
CA HIS A 120 -0.28 2.00 -8.74
C HIS A 120 -1.23 0.95 -8.18
N LEU A 121 -0.86 0.38 -7.03
CA LEU A 121 -1.61 -0.65 -6.33
C LEU A 121 -2.35 -0.01 -5.14
N THR A 122 -3.65 -0.24 -5.03
CA THR A 122 -4.48 0.37 -3.98
C THR A 122 -5.36 -0.66 -3.31
N MET A 123 -5.56 -0.53 -2.01
CA MET A 123 -6.65 -1.16 -1.28
C MET A 123 -7.46 -0.04 -0.64
N GLU A 124 -8.56 0.37 -1.26
CA GLU A 124 -9.32 1.55 -0.83
C GLU A 124 -10.83 1.27 -0.84
N PRO A 125 -11.61 1.92 0.03
CA PRO A 125 -13.06 1.79 0.01
C PRO A 125 -13.61 2.23 -1.35
N ALA A 126 -14.44 1.39 -1.93
CA ALA A 126 -15.20 1.65 -3.13
C ALA A 126 -16.68 1.64 -2.76
N ARG A 127 -17.41 2.65 -3.25
CA ARG A 127 -18.87 2.62 -3.17
C ARG A 127 -19.39 1.48 -4.04
N ASP A 128 -20.19 0.62 -3.44
CA ASP A 128 -20.99 -0.34 -4.18
C ASP A 128 -22.23 0.37 -4.72
N TRP A 129 -22.47 0.30 -6.03
CA TRP A 129 -23.63 0.96 -6.66
C TRP A 129 -24.97 0.34 -6.24
N SER A 130 -24.96 -0.86 -5.62
CA SER A 130 -26.15 -1.56 -5.12
C SER A 130 -26.60 -1.17 -3.71
N GLY A 131 -25.94 -0.22 -3.04
CA GLY A 131 -26.37 0.28 -1.72
C GLY A 131 -26.09 -0.65 -0.52
N SER A 132 -25.40 -1.78 -0.74
CA SER A 132 -25.13 -2.83 0.28
C SER A 132 -23.89 -2.59 1.16
N GLY A 133 -23.28 -1.40 1.13
CA GLY A 133 -22.14 -1.04 1.98
C GLY A 133 -20.85 -0.73 1.20
N PHE A 134 -19.76 -0.46 1.93
CA PHE A 134 -18.42 -0.24 1.34
C PHE A 134 -17.74 -1.58 1.08
N ARG A 135 -17.26 -1.81 -0.16
CA ARG A 135 -16.29 -2.87 -0.46
C ARG A 135 -14.90 -2.27 -0.49
N PHE A 136 -13.91 -2.94 0.08
CA PHE A 136 -12.51 -2.54 -0.06
C PHE A 136 -11.93 -3.34 -1.22
N LEU A 137 -11.58 -2.65 -2.30
CA LEU A 137 -11.11 -3.29 -3.52
C LEU A 137 -9.60 -3.19 -3.62
N VAL A 138 -8.95 -4.33 -3.89
CA VAL A 138 -7.55 -4.40 -4.29
C VAL A 138 -7.49 -4.13 -5.79
N ARG A 139 -6.87 -3.03 -6.19
CA ARG A 139 -6.79 -2.58 -7.59
C ARG A 139 -5.38 -2.29 -7.98
N ALA A 140 -4.97 -2.72 -9.16
CA ALA A 140 -3.70 -2.34 -9.77
C ALA A 140 -3.97 -1.62 -11.08
N ARG A 141 -3.33 -0.46 -11.28
CA ARG A 141 -3.19 0.15 -12.61
C ARG A 141 -1.73 0.11 -13.00
N ARG A 142 -1.41 -0.45 -14.17
CA ARG A 142 -0.03 -0.61 -14.64
C ARG A 142 0.22 0.18 -15.91
N TRP A 143 1.42 0.76 -16.01
CA TRP A 143 1.94 1.45 -17.18
C TRP A 143 3.27 0.84 -17.64
N PRO A 144 3.56 0.86 -18.96
CA PRO A 144 2.75 1.44 -20.04
C PRO A 144 1.41 0.71 -20.25
N GLY A 145 0.43 1.39 -20.87
CA GLY A 145 -0.91 0.85 -21.17
C GLY A 145 -2.05 1.30 -20.23
N GLY A 146 -1.76 1.65 -18.97
CA GLY A 146 -2.73 2.24 -18.05
C GLY A 146 -3.92 1.35 -17.67
N ARG A 147 -3.82 0.04 -17.89
CA ARG A 147 -4.92 -0.90 -17.66
C ARG A 147 -5.19 -1.03 -16.16
N LEU A 148 -6.41 -0.72 -15.76
CA LEU A 148 -6.90 -0.96 -14.40
C LEU A 148 -7.44 -2.39 -14.28
N ALA A 149 -7.01 -3.11 -13.25
CA ALA A 149 -7.52 -4.41 -12.87
C ALA A 149 -8.00 -4.39 -11.42
N VAL A 150 -9.16 -5.00 -11.14
CA VAL A 150 -9.61 -5.31 -9.79
C VAL A 150 -9.13 -6.72 -9.47
N LEU A 151 -8.12 -6.83 -8.61
CA LEU A 151 -7.46 -8.10 -8.26
C LEU A 151 -8.22 -8.88 -7.20
N GLY A 152 -9.01 -8.19 -6.37
CA GLY A 152 -9.80 -8.82 -5.33
C GLY A 152 -10.50 -7.82 -4.45
N GLN A 153 -11.10 -8.34 -3.38
CA GLN A 153 -11.84 -7.55 -2.39
C GLN A 153 -11.64 -8.10 -0.98
N CYS A 154 -11.77 -7.24 0.02
CA CYS A 154 -11.59 -7.61 1.43
C CYS A 154 -12.47 -6.76 2.37
N PRO A 155 -12.56 -7.15 3.65
CA PRO A 155 -13.04 -6.27 4.71
C PRO A 155 -12.10 -5.06 4.94
N PRO A 156 -12.51 -4.07 5.78
CA PRO A 156 -11.69 -2.90 6.09
C PRO A 156 -10.30 -3.20 6.68
N HIS A 157 -10.08 -4.38 7.24
CA HIS A 157 -8.78 -4.76 7.82
C HIS A 157 -7.98 -5.70 6.91
N GLY A 158 -8.31 -5.78 5.62
CA GLY A 158 -7.54 -6.50 4.61
C GLY A 158 -7.73 -8.01 4.59
N VAL A 159 -8.23 -8.62 5.67
CA VAL A 159 -8.30 -10.08 5.80
C VAL A 159 -9.73 -10.56 6.12
N PRO A 160 -10.20 -11.67 5.49
CA PRO A 160 -9.57 -12.36 4.37
C PRO A 160 -9.69 -11.59 3.05
N VAL A 161 -8.72 -11.77 2.13
CA VAL A 161 -8.84 -11.29 0.74
C VAL A 161 -9.52 -12.34 -0.12
N THR A 162 -10.59 -11.94 -0.80
CA THR A 162 -11.18 -12.72 -1.89
C THR A 162 -10.57 -12.26 -3.22
N TRP A 163 -9.61 -13.02 -3.72
CA TRP A 163 -8.99 -12.83 -5.04
C TRP A 163 -9.92 -13.19 -6.20
N HIS A 164 -9.79 -12.49 -7.32
CA HIS A 164 -10.51 -12.71 -8.57
C HIS A 164 -9.71 -13.56 -9.56
#